data_AF-A0A0G2HG65-F1
#
_entry.id   AF-A0A0G2HG65-F1
#
_cell.length_a   1.000
_cell.length_b   1.000
_cell.length_c   1.000
_cell.angle_alpha   90.00
_cell.angle_beta   90.00
_cell.angle_gamma   90.00
#
_symmetry.space_group_name_H-M   'P 1'
#
loop_
_entity.id
_entity.type
_entity.pdbx_description
1 polymer ?
#
loop_
_entity_poly.entity_id
_entity_poly.type
_entity_poly.pdbx_seq_one_letter_code
_entity_poly.pdbx_strand_id
1 'polypeptide(L)'
;MSSTHPNIFAAPGEPVKPEQLELPAAAPTFIPIRFSDSGALVLDPGQTQDAYVMQLQKLRHSKEVLMKAGYVMQPLTEVELDQKKKCGRCHKLVFKKVVKRTFDGKPKPGSDTAAVPATTLGPSRGATDTVSKTAQGRDRSKKPPANGSQHECRYHSGRFNGRIWSCCKTGAYNRPCKTSAEHEAAEYKPGDLERQYRYYRTPAASPSSTPRLAVAVDCEMGTGTTNESLCIRVSVVDYFTAEVLVDKLVCPDEPLLNYNTRFSGVSHSQMTRAKAMGDCFFGIAAAREAIWRFVGPDTIVVAHSGQNDLNSLRWLHSNIVDTQLVESIPVVRLEKAAREKEAIEKEARQRTGDEPNGKAATMTKSKDLIEGGPQSADAQKPTEQPKKKAKGSGRFSLKSLTKARVGRDIQMGKGGHDSIKDAVATRDIAHWNVVNFGHGFYEINISSS
;
A
#
# COMPACT_ATOMS: atom_id res chain seq x y z
N MET A 1 -24.95 -70.16 -1.56
CA MET A 1 -25.69 -70.66 -0.38
C MET A 1 -24.67 -71.03 0.68
N SER A 2 -24.87 -70.50 1.89
CA SER A 2 -24.26 -70.78 3.21
C SER A 2 -22.73 -70.89 3.34
N SER A 3 -22.05 -70.02 4.11
CA SER A 3 -22.14 -69.77 5.57
C SER A 3 -21.50 -70.87 6.42
N THR A 4 -20.36 -70.57 7.05
CA THR A 4 -20.12 -70.81 8.48
C THR A 4 -19.03 -69.87 9.01
N HIS A 5 -19.36 -69.12 10.07
CA HIS A 5 -18.42 -68.39 10.94
C HIS A 5 -17.64 -69.37 11.84
N PRO A 6 -16.53 -68.91 12.45
CA PRO A 6 -16.63 -68.60 13.88
C PRO A 6 -15.98 -67.26 14.27
N ASN A 7 -16.26 -66.85 15.50
CA ASN A 7 -16.18 -65.49 16.03
C ASN A 7 -15.31 -65.47 17.32
N ILE A 8 -14.61 -64.35 17.53
CA ILE A 8 -14.15 -63.70 18.80
C ILE A 8 -13.04 -64.37 19.66
N PHE A 9 -11.86 -63.73 19.80
CA PHE A 9 -11.43 -62.89 20.95
C PHE A 9 -9.97 -62.38 20.81
N ALA A 10 -9.70 -61.24 21.46
CA ALA A 10 -8.71 -60.22 21.12
C ALA A 10 -7.31 -60.37 21.75
N ALA A 11 -6.32 -59.70 21.14
CA ALA A 11 -5.18 -59.11 21.82
C ALA A 11 -4.98 -57.67 21.31
N PRO A 12 -4.70 -56.67 22.16
CA PRO A 12 -4.57 -55.27 21.74
C PRO A 12 -3.22 -55.05 21.05
N GLY A 13 -3.26 -54.79 19.75
CA GLY A 13 -2.10 -54.33 18.98
C GLY A 13 -1.72 -52.91 19.39
N GLU A 14 -0.41 -52.69 19.53
CA GLU A 14 0.24 -51.45 19.94
C GLU A 14 -0.23 -50.21 19.14
N PRO A 15 -0.22 -49.01 19.74
CA PRO A 15 -0.49 -47.78 19.02
C PRO A 15 0.59 -47.56 17.95
N VAL A 16 0.16 -47.60 16.69
CA VAL A 16 0.94 -47.14 15.54
C VAL A 16 1.34 -45.69 15.80
N LYS A 17 2.65 -45.45 15.98
CA LYS A 17 3.19 -44.10 16.13
C LYS A 17 2.82 -43.28 14.90
N PRO A 18 2.36 -42.02 15.05
CA PRO A 18 2.15 -41.15 13.92
C PRO A 18 3.49 -40.96 13.22
N GLU A 19 3.55 -41.45 11.98
CA GLU A 19 4.62 -41.19 11.03
C GLU A 19 4.81 -39.67 10.99
N GLN A 20 5.91 -39.22 11.59
CA GLN A 20 6.29 -37.83 11.54
C GLN A 20 6.53 -37.51 10.07
N LEU A 21 5.61 -36.74 9.49
CA LEU A 21 5.89 -35.98 8.28
C LEU A 21 7.02 -35.02 8.64
N GLU A 22 8.26 -35.50 8.52
CA GLU A 22 9.46 -34.72 8.77
C GLU A 22 9.44 -33.54 7.79
N LEU A 23 9.26 -32.34 8.35
CA LEU A 23 9.58 -31.10 7.68
C LEU A 23 11.06 -31.18 7.27
N PRO A 24 11.41 -30.99 5.98
CA PRO A 24 12.79 -31.10 5.53
C PRO A 24 13.67 -30.13 6.34
N ALA A 25 14.68 -30.68 7.02
CA ALA A 25 15.58 -29.99 7.93
C ALA A 25 16.64 -29.10 7.24
N ALA A 26 16.39 -28.66 6.00
CA ALA A 26 17.24 -27.73 5.28
C ALA A 26 16.43 -26.50 4.91
N ALA A 27 16.97 -25.31 5.16
CA ALA A 27 16.42 -24.08 4.59
C ALA A 27 16.26 -24.28 3.07
N PRO A 28 15.12 -23.87 2.48
CA PRO A 28 14.90 -24.09 1.05
C PRO A 28 16.06 -23.45 0.29
N THR A 29 16.82 -24.29 -0.42
CA THR A 29 17.95 -23.85 -1.22
C THR A 29 17.36 -23.25 -2.49
N PHE A 30 17.18 -21.94 -2.49
CA PHE A 30 16.62 -21.24 -3.65
C PHE A 30 17.53 -21.38 -4.86
N ILE A 31 16.93 -21.55 -6.03
CA ILE A 31 17.65 -21.62 -7.30
C ILE A 31 18.07 -20.19 -7.66
N PRO A 32 19.38 -19.93 -7.84
CA PRO A 32 19.86 -18.62 -8.24
C PRO A 32 19.43 -18.32 -9.68
N ILE A 33 18.84 -17.14 -9.89
CA ILE A 33 18.53 -16.64 -11.23
C ILE A 33 19.80 -16.16 -11.95
N ARG A 34 19.81 -16.26 -13.28
CA ARG A 34 20.95 -15.87 -14.10
C ARG A 34 20.53 -14.88 -15.18
N PHE A 35 21.44 -13.96 -15.48
CA PHE A 35 21.29 -12.99 -16.56
C PHE A 35 22.53 -13.06 -17.44
N SER A 36 22.36 -12.76 -18.73
CA SER A 36 23.47 -12.54 -19.64
C SER A 36 24.16 -11.20 -19.34
N ASP A 37 25.31 -10.95 -19.96
CA ASP A 37 26.05 -9.68 -19.80
C ASP A 37 25.24 -8.45 -20.24
N SER A 38 24.29 -8.63 -21.17
CA SER A 38 23.36 -7.57 -21.60
C SER A 38 22.20 -7.34 -20.61
N GLY A 39 22.08 -8.17 -19.58
CA GLY A 39 20.98 -8.14 -18.61
C GLY A 39 19.73 -8.92 -19.04
N ALA A 40 19.77 -9.60 -20.19
CA ALA A 40 18.69 -10.47 -20.65
C ALA A 40 18.58 -11.73 -19.78
N LEU A 41 17.37 -12.24 -19.59
CA LEU A 41 17.10 -13.47 -18.84
C LEU A 41 17.80 -14.67 -19.50
N VAL A 42 18.42 -15.52 -18.68
CA VAL A 42 18.92 -16.83 -19.13
C VAL A 42 17.91 -17.88 -18.69
N LEU A 43 17.18 -18.44 -19.64
CA LEU A 43 16.22 -19.51 -19.40
C LEU A 43 16.94 -20.85 -19.18
N ASP A 44 16.27 -21.80 -18.53
CA ASP A 44 16.84 -23.13 -18.29
C ASP A 44 17.13 -23.86 -19.61
N PRO A 45 18.16 -24.73 -19.65
CA PRO A 45 18.47 -25.50 -20.86
C PRO A 45 17.24 -26.28 -21.37
N GLY A 46 16.84 -26.00 -22.61
CA GLY A 46 15.68 -26.64 -23.25
C GLY A 46 14.32 -26.00 -22.92
N GLN A 47 14.27 -25.00 -22.03
CA GLN A 47 13.04 -24.23 -21.77
C GLN A 47 12.81 -23.23 -22.92
N THR A 48 11.67 -23.37 -23.60
CA THR A 48 11.24 -22.39 -24.60
C THR A 48 10.69 -21.12 -23.95
N GLN A 49 10.72 -20.01 -24.69
CA GLN A 49 10.14 -18.75 -24.22
C GLN A 49 8.63 -18.89 -23.96
N ASP A 50 7.90 -19.66 -24.78
CA ASP A 50 6.48 -19.93 -24.57
C ASP A 50 6.22 -20.71 -23.27
N ALA A 51 7.01 -21.75 -23.00
CA ALA A 51 6.90 -22.51 -21.76
C ALA A 51 7.18 -21.64 -20.53
N TYR A 52 8.16 -20.73 -20.63
CA TYR A 52 8.42 -19.75 -19.59
C TYR A 52 7.24 -18.77 -19.41
N VAL A 53 6.69 -18.23 -20.49
CA VAL A 53 5.54 -17.32 -20.44
C VAL A 53 4.34 -17.99 -19.78
N MET A 54 4.09 -19.28 -20.05
CA MET A 54 3.04 -20.03 -19.36
C MET A 54 3.26 -20.10 -17.84
N GLN A 55 4.51 -20.23 -17.37
CA GLN A 55 4.81 -20.18 -15.94
C GLN A 55 4.62 -18.78 -15.36
N LEU A 56 5.04 -17.73 -16.08
CA LEU A 56 4.80 -16.34 -15.69
C LEU A 56 3.31 -16.02 -15.58
N GLN A 57 2.49 -16.55 -16.49
CA GLN A 57 1.03 -16.40 -16.44
C GLN A 57 0.40 -17.02 -15.19
N LYS A 58 1.00 -18.06 -14.60
CA LYS A 58 0.53 -18.65 -13.33
C LYS A 58 0.67 -17.67 -12.15
N LEU A 59 1.54 -16.67 -12.26
CA LEU A 59 1.69 -15.61 -11.24
C LEU A 59 0.70 -14.45 -11.40
N ARG A 60 -0.15 -14.48 -12.45
CA ARG A 60 -1.14 -13.45 -12.72
C ARG A 60 -2.21 -13.43 -11.64
N HIS A 61 -2.59 -12.23 -11.22
CA HIS A 61 -3.63 -12.05 -10.21
C HIS A 61 -5.02 -12.01 -10.83
N SER A 62 -6.02 -12.53 -10.10
CA SER A 62 -7.42 -12.37 -10.50
C SER A 62 -7.88 -10.92 -10.36
N LYS A 63 -8.96 -10.56 -11.04
CA LYS A 63 -9.56 -9.22 -10.97
C LYS A 63 -9.90 -8.85 -9.52
N GLU A 64 -10.43 -9.79 -8.74
CA GLU A 64 -10.84 -9.63 -7.35
C GLU A 64 -9.65 -9.33 -6.45
N VAL A 65 -8.54 -10.05 -6.66
CA VAL A 65 -7.28 -9.83 -5.92
C VAL A 65 -6.73 -8.44 -6.22
N LEU A 66 -6.68 -8.05 -7.49
CA LEU A 66 -6.21 -6.73 -7.91
C LEU A 66 -7.10 -5.61 -7.36
N MET A 67 -8.43 -5.74 -7.44
CA MET A 67 -9.36 -4.76 -6.87
C MET A 67 -9.20 -4.63 -5.35
N LYS A 68 -9.02 -5.75 -4.63
CA LYS A 68 -8.75 -5.73 -3.18
C LYS A 68 -7.42 -5.04 -2.84
N ALA A 69 -6.43 -5.15 -3.71
CA ALA A 69 -5.15 -4.44 -3.60
C ALA A 69 -5.24 -2.95 -3.99
N GLY A 70 -6.36 -2.50 -4.56
CA GLY A 70 -6.61 -1.09 -4.90
C GLY A 70 -6.41 -0.73 -6.37
N TYR A 71 -6.25 -1.72 -7.24
CA TYR A 71 -6.28 -1.50 -8.69
C TYR A 71 -7.69 -1.16 -9.15
N VAL A 72 -7.77 -0.24 -10.11
CA VAL A 72 -9.01 0.05 -10.84
C VAL A 72 -9.04 -0.84 -12.08
N MET A 73 -10.00 -1.77 -12.13
CA MET A 73 -10.10 -2.77 -13.21
C MET A 73 -11.24 -2.49 -14.20
N GLN A 74 -12.02 -1.45 -13.95
CA GLN A 74 -13.14 -1.00 -14.77
C GLN A 74 -13.35 0.50 -14.58
N PRO A 75 -14.03 1.19 -15.52
CA PRO A 75 -14.43 2.57 -15.31
C PRO A 75 -15.20 2.73 -13.98
N LEU A 76 -14.96 3.85 -13.30
CA LEU A 76 -15.61 4.14 -12.03
C LEU A 76 -17.11 4.34 -12.23
N THR A 77 -17.89 3.77 -11.33
CA THR A 77 -19.34 4.03 -11.24
C THR A 77 -19.60 5.44 -10.72
N GLU A 78 -20.82 5.94 -10.91
CA GLU A 78 -21.23 7.26 -10.40
C GLU A 78 -21.04 7.37 -8.87
N VAL A 79 -21.33 6.30 -8.13
CA VAL A 79 -21.12 6.23 -6.67
C VAL A 79 -19.63 6.33 -6.31
N GLU A 80 -18.75 5.67 -7.07
CA GLU A 80 -17.31 5.74 -6.85
C GLU A 80 -16.73 7.11 -7.23
N LEU A 81 -17.29 7.76 -8.27
CA LEU A 81 -16.94 9.13 -8.64
C LEU A 81 -17.38 10.13 -7.56
N ASP A 82 -18.57 9.96 -6.97
CA ASP A 82 -19.04 10.79 -5.87
C ASP A 82 -18.11 10.70 -4.64
N GLN A 83 -17.57 9.50 -4.37
CA GLN A 83 -16.55 9.28 -3.33
C GLN A 83 -15.20 9.96 -3.64
N LYS A 84 -14.97 10.44 -4.87
CA LYS A 84 -13.79 11.25 -5.23
C LYS A 84 -13.99 12.74 -4.96
N LYS A 85 -15.18 13.20 -4.58
CA LYS A 85 -15.43 14.61 -4.29
C LYS A 85 -14.53 15.11 -3.17
N LYS A 86 -13.84 16.21 -3.47
CA LYS A 86 -12.91 16.90 -2.57
C LYS A 86 -13.46 18.22 -2.08
N CYS A 87 -12.89 18.67 -0.97
CA CYS A 87 -13.11 20.01 -0.46
C CYS A 87 -12.56 21.04 -1.45
N GLY A 88 -13.35 22.05 -1.83
CA GLY A 88 -12.94 23.09 -2.79
C GLY A 88 -11.81 23.98 -2.31
N ARG A 89 -11.48 23.92 -1.01
CA ARG A 89 -10.47 24.76 -0.38
C ARG A 89 -9.15 24.02 -0.12
N CYS A 90 -9.22 22.90 0.62
CA CYS A 90 -8.01 22.16 1.03
C CYS A 90 -7.76 20.88 0.23
N HIS A 91 -8.68 20.53 -0.68
CA HIS A 91 -8.61 19.35 -1.56
C HIS A 91 -8.51 18.00 -0.83
N LYS A 92 -8.89 17.92 0.46
CA LYS A 92 -9.12 16.64 1.13
C LYS A 92 -10.46 16.05 0.70
N LEU A 93 -10.58 14.72 0.69
CA LEU A 93 -11.85 14.03 0.45
C LEU A 93 -12.88 14.45 1.49
N VAL A 94 -14.10 14.76 1.04
CA VAL A 94 -15.21 15.17 1.92
C VAL A 94 -15.89 13.93 2.53
N PHE A 95 -15.97 12.84 1.77
CA PHE A 95 -16.44 11.55 2.24
C PHE A 95 -15.25 10.70 2.70
N LYS A 96 -15.10 10.51 4.01
CA LYS A 96 -14.23 9.45 4.52
C LYS A 96 -14.96 8.12 4.30
N LYS A 97 -14.32 7.12 3.67
CA LYS A 97 -14.81 5.74 3.71
C LYS A 97 -15.07 5.40 5.19
N VAL A 98 -16.33 5.20 5.55
CA VAL A 98 -16.67 4.57 6.83
C VAL A 98 -16.20 3.13 6.69
N VAL A 99 -14.97 2.86 7.11
CA VAL A 99 -14.52 1.49 7.32
C VAL A 99 -15.38 0.99 8.48
N LYS A 100 -16.46 0.26 8.18
CA LYS A 100 -17.14 -0.58 9.17
C LYS A 100 -16.09 -1.57 9.66
N ARG A 101 -15.38 -1.21 10.73
CA ARG A 101 -14.79 -2.22 11.61
C ARG A 101 -16.00 -2.97 12.16
N THR A 102 -16.25 -4.17 11.67
CA THR A 102 -17.12 -5.12 12.35
C THR A 102 -16.45 -5.40 13.68
N PHE A 103 -16.81 -4.59 14.67
CA PHE A 103 -16.55 -4.90 16.06
C PHE A 103 -17.64 -5.92 16.41
N ASP A 104 -17.34 -7.20 16.19
CA ASP A 104 -18.14 -8.29 16.75
C ASP A 104 -17.91 -8.33 18.26
N GLY A 105 -18.33 -7.27 18.93
CA GLY A 105 -18.46 -7.20 20.37
C GLY A 105 -19.81 -7.78 20.73
N LYS A 106 -19.84 -9.04 21.16
CA LYS A 106 -20.98 -9.62 21.86
C LYS A 106 -21.50 -8.61 22.91
N PRO A 107 -22.81 -8.31 22.95
CA PRO A 107 -23.36 -7.40 23.95
C PRO A 107 -23.13 -7.98 25.35
N LYS A 108 -22.58 -7.17 26.27
CA LYS A 108 -22.57 -7.50 27.69
C LYS A 108 -24.01 -7.41 28.21
N PRO A 109 -24.51 -8.43 28.94
CA PRO A 109 -25.82 -8.35 29.57
C PRO A 109 -25.74 -7.48 30.83
N GLY A 110 -26.77 -6.68 31.07
CA GLY A 110 -27.03 -6.03 32.34
C GLY A 110 -26.60 -4.57 32.44
N SER A 111 -27.50 -3.67 32.01
CA SER A 111 -27.81 -2.47 32.78
C SER A 111 -29.14 -1.91 32.27
N ASP A 112 -30.21 -2.26 32.97
CA ASP A 112 -31.52 -1.63 32.83
C ASP A 112 -31.41 -0.16 33.22
N THR A 113 -31.97 0.73 32.38
CA THR A 113 -32.90 1.79 32.81
C THR A 113 -33.44 2.54 31.58
N ALA A 114 -34.67 2.16 31.26
CA ALA A 114 -35.83 2.96 30.85
C ALA A 114 -35.65 4.30 30.07
N ALA A 115 -36.25 4.25 28.87
CA ALA A 115 -37.31 5.14 28.37
C ALA A 115 -36.97 6.55 27.83
N VAL A 116 -37.33 6.68 26.56
CA VAL A 116 -37.58 7.90 25.77
C VAL A 116 -38.81 8.66 26.34
N PRO A 117 -39.04 9.94 26.00
CA PRO A 117 -39.80 10.21 24.77
C PRO A 117 -39.32 11.40 23.94
N ALA A 118 -39.72 11.32 22.67
CA ALA A 118 -39.56 12.29 21.59
C ALA A 118 -40.39 13.56 21.82
N THR A 119 -39.98 14.70 21.24
CA THR A 119 -40.94 15.57 20.52
C THR A 119 -40.25 16.59 19.59
N THR A 120 -41.08 17.00 18.63
CA THR A 120 -41.00 17.79 17.41
C THR A 120 -40.92 19.32 17.54
N LEU A 121 -40.45 19.94 16.45
CA LEU A 121 -40.90 21.22 15.82
C LEU A 121 -40.76 22.56 16.58
N GLY A 122 -40.17 23.55 15.87
CA GLY A 122 -40.71 24.92 15.84
C GLY A 122 -39.78 26.09 16.22
N PRO A 123 -40.07 27.35 15.77
CA PRO A 123 -39.05 28.29 15.28
C PRO A 123 -38.94 29.65 16.03
N SER A 124 -37.83 30.35 15.74
CA SER A 124 -37.63 31.82 15.65
C SER A 124 -37.89 32.79 16.84
N ARG A 125 -37.15 33.91 16.74
CA ARG A 125 -37.17 35.21 17.48
C ARG A 125 -36.11 35.30 18.59
N GLY A 126 -35.23 36.30 18.72
CA GLY A 126 -35.12 37.63 18.12
C GLY A 126 -35.10 38.70 19.23
N ALA A 127 -33.93 39.31 19.50
CA ALA A 127 -33.69 40.60 20.21
C ALA A 127 -32.15 40.80 20.34
N THR A 128 -31.47 41.82 19.77
CA THR A 128 -31.34 43.24 20.20
C THR A 128 -30.89 43.36 21.68
N ASP A 129 -29.84 44.04 22.13
CA ASP A 129 -29.19 45.28 21.68
C ASP A 129 -27.81 45.53 22.38
N THR A 130 -27.04 46.47 21.81
CA THR A 130 -26.09 47.45 22.43
C THR A 130 -24.74 47.03 23.06
N VAL A 131 -23.65 47.29 22.30
CA VAL A 131 -22.65 48.39 22.46
C VAL A 131 -22.11 48.75 23.87
N SER A 132 -20.82 48.49 24.16
CA SER A 132 -19.70 49.49 24.23
C SER A 132 -18.51 49.13 25.15
N LYS A 133 -17.30 49.33 24.59
CA LYS A 133 -16.07 49.94 25.15
C LYS A 133 -15.10 49.18 26.10
N THR A 134 -13.92 48.93 25.50
CA THR A 134 -12.53 49.22 25.96
C THR A 134 -12.00 48.70 27.30
N ALA A 135 -10.91 47.92 27.25
CA ALA A 135 -9.62 48.27 27.87
C ALA A 135 -8.51 47.28 27.47
N GLN A 136 -7.29 47.81 27.36
CA GLN A 136 -6.06 47.12 26.99
C GLN A 136 -5.57 46.17 28.09
N GLY A 137 -4.97 45.05 27.68
CA GLY A 137 -4.17 44.19 28.55
C GLY A 137 -3.29 43.27 27.72
N ARG A 138 -2.00 43.60 27.62
CA ARG A 138 -0.98 42.70 27.08
C ARG A 138 -0.83 41.54 28.06
N ASP A 139 -1.03 40.30 27.62
CA ASP A 139 -0.41 39.16 28.28
C ASP A 139 0.16 38.17 27.27
N ARG A 140 1.45 37.88 27.48
CA ARG A 140 2.24 36.89 26.77
C ARG A 140 2.03 35.56 27.49
N SER A 141 1.14 34.73 26.96
CA SER A 141 1.07 33.33 27.38
C SER A 141 1.24 32.39 26.19
N LYS A 142 2.47 31.87 26.06
CA LYS A 142 2.79 30.69 25.27
C LYS A 142 1.94 29.52 25.77
N LYS A 143 1.18 28.89 24.89
CA LYS A 143 0.66 27.53 25.11
C LYS A 143 0.61 26.75 23.79
N PRO A 144 1.33 25.62 23.67
CA PRO A 144 0.94 24.54 22.79
C PRO A 144 0.62 23.27 23.60
N PRO A 145 -0.04 22.25 23.04
CA PRO A 145 -1.06 22.26 21.98
C PRO A 145 -2.41 21.76 22.54
N ALA A 146 -3.53 22.39 22.19
CA ALA A 146 -4.83 21.73 22.31
C ALA A 146 -5.09 20.96 21.02
N ASN A 147 -5.46 19.68 21.15
CA ASN A 147 -5.92 18.80 20.08
C ASN A 147 -6.75 19.58 19.04
N GLY A 148 -6.18 19.81 17.85
CA GLY A 148 -6.94 20.37 16.73
C GLY A 148 -8.08 19.42 16.42
N SER A 149 -9.32 19.94 16.43
CA SER A 149 -10.48 19.16 16.05
C SER A 149 -10.24 18.54 14.67
N GLN A 150 -10.56 17.26 14.49
CA GLN A 150 -10.37 16.53 13.22
C GLN A 150 -11.17 17.11 12.03
N HIS A 151 -11.92 18.18 12.26
CA HIS A 151 -12.84 18.83 11.34
C HIS A 151 -12.33 20.18 10.79
N GLU A 152 -11.23 20.72 11.32
CA GLU A 152 -10.72 22.02 10.86
C GLU A 152 -10.12 21.93 9.44
N CYS A 153 -10.73 22.67 8.51
CA CYS A 153 -10.25 22.83 7.15
C CYS A 153 -9.14 23.89 7.10
N ARG A 154 -7.93 23.51 6.69
CA ARG A 154 -6.77 24.41 6.56
C ARG A 154 -6.35 24.51 5.09
N TYR A 155 -6.28 25.72 4.55
CA TYR A 155 -6.08 25.94 3.12
C TYR A 155 -5.37 27.28 2.81
N HIS A 156 -4.89 27.40 1.58
CA HIS A 156 -4.44 28.67 1.00
C HIS A 156 -5.57 29.17 0.10
N SER A 157 -6.00 30.43 0.29
CA SER A 157 -7.10 31.01 -0.51
C SER A 157 -6.63 31.60 -1.85
N GLY A 158 -5.33 31.62 -2.10
CA GLY A 158 -4.71 32.14 -3.31
C GLY A 158 -4.36 31.04 -4.31
N ARG A 159 -3.90 31.43 -5.50
CA ARG A 159 -3.41 30.50 -6.53
C ARG A 159 -1.92 30.20 -6.31
N PHE A 160 -1.51 28.97 -6.57
CA PHE A 160 -0.10 28.57 -6.58
C PHE A 160 0.46 28.69 -8.01
N ASN A 161 1.57 29.42 -8.18
CA ASN A 161 2.19 29.63 -9.50
C ASN A 161 3.38 28.70 -9.79
N GLY A 162 3.55 27.63 -9.02
CA GLY A 162 4.73 26.75 -9.09
C GLY A 162 5.85 27.11 -8.11
N ARG A 163 5.79 28.29 -7.48
CA ARG A 163 6.78 28.73 -6.47
C ARG A 163 6.13 29.26 -5.19
N ILE A 164 5.17 30.17 -5.31
CA ILE A 164 4.55 30.85 -4.18
C ILE A 164 3.02 30.91 -4.30
N TRP A 165 2.37 31.02 -3.14
CA TRP A 165 0.93 31.25 -3.03
C TRP A 165 0.60 32.74 -3.11
N SER A 166 -0.38 33.12 -3.92
CA SER A 166 -0.74 34.53 -4.08
C SER A 166 -1.31 35.18 -2.81
N CYS A 167 -1.92 34.41 -1.90
CA CYS A 167 -2.60 34.89 -0.68
C CYS A 167 -1.66 35.28 0.47
N CYS A 168 -0.51 34.61 0.61
CA CYS A 168 0.42 34.81 1.73
C CYS A 168 1.88 34.98 1.28
N LYS A 169 2.15 34.87 -0.02
CA LYS A 169 3.49 34.95 -0.63
C LYS A 169 4.50 33.95 -0.08
N THR A 170 4.01 32.85 0.51
CA THR A 170 4.85 31.77 1.03
C THR A 170 4.98 30.62 0.01
N GLY A 171 6.00 29.78 0.18
CA GLY A 171 6.25 28.64 -0.69
C GLY A 171 5.28 27.48 -0.50
N ALA A 172 5.36 26.46 -1.36
CA ALA A 172 4.46 25.30 -1.34
C ALA A 172 4.43 24.55 0.02
N TYR A 173 5.56 24.50 0.72
CA TYR A 173 5.74 23.74 1.96
C TYR A 173 5.30 24.49 3.22
N ASN A 174 4.95 25.77 3.10
CA ASN A 174 4.47 26.55 4.23
C ASN A 174 3.06 26.11 4.64
N ARG A 175 2.79 26.19 5.94
CA ARG A 175 1.47 25.84 6.48
C ARG A 175 0.39 26.68 5.79
N PRO A 176 -0.79 26.10 5.52
CA PRO A 176 -1.91 26.85 4.99
C PRO A 176 -2.20 28.10 5.83
N CYS A 177 -2.40 29.25 5.17
CA CYS A 177 -2.51 30.55 5.85
C CYS A 177 -3.93 30.91 6.31
N LYS A 178 -4.93 30.07 5.97
CA LYS A 178 -6.33 30.23 6.37
C LYS A 178 -6.86 28.94 6.97
N THR A 179 -7.86 29.08 7.84
CA THR A 179 -8.60 27.97 8.43
C THR A 179 -10.10 28.23 8.34
N SER A 180 -10.89 27.17 8.42
CA SER A 180 -12.35 27.21 8.51
C SER A 180 -12.81 26.02 9.36
N ALA A 181 -13.97 26.18 10.01
CA ALA A 181 -14.53 25.16 10.90
C ALA A 181 -14.86 23.86 10.16
N GLU A 182 -15.24 23.94 8.89
CA GLU A 182 -15.75 22.82 8.11
C GLU A 182 -15.12 22.71 6.71
N HIS A 183 -15.23 21.51 6.14
CA HIS A 183 -14.87 21.24 4.77
C HIS A 183 -16.05 21.50 3.84
N GLU A 184 -15.91 22.45 2.93
CA GLU A 184 -16.89 22.73 1.89
C GLU A 184 -16.58 21.90 0.64
N ALA A 185 -17.54 21.11 0.14
CA ALA A 185 -17.38 20.34 -1.08
C ALA A 185 -17.15 21.27 -2.28
N ALA A 186 -16.21 20.90 -3.16
CA ALA A 186 -16.03 21.62 -4.41
C ALA A 186 -17.26 21.44 -5.29
N GLU A 187 -17.58 22.48 -6.05
CA GLU A 187 -18.60 22.42 -7.10
C GLU A 187 -18.03 21.73 -8.33
N TYR A 188 -18.73 20.71 -8.81
CA TYR A 188 -18.40 19.98 -10.05
C TYR A 188 -19.58 20.12 -11.01
N LYS A 189 -19.30 20.53 -12.25
CA LYS A 189 -20.31 20.49 -13.32
C LYS A 189 -20.58 19.04 -13.72
N PRO A 190 -21.76 18.75 -14.29
CA PRO A 190 -22.01 17.44 -14.88
C PRO A 190 -20.87 17.01 -15.83
N GLY A 191 -20.33 15.82 -15.62
CA GLY A 191 -19.23 15.28 -16.41
C GLY A 191 -17.81 15.66 -15.94
N ASP A 192 -17.62 16.57 -14.97
CA ASP A 192 -16.28 16.99 -14.55
C ASP A 192 -15.49 15.85 -13.91
N LEU A 193 -16.12 15.10 -13.00
CA LEU A 193 -15.49 13.97 -12.32
C LEU A 193 -15.22 12.82 -13.29
N GLU A 194 -16.15 12.56 -14.21
CA GLU A 194 -16.03 11.57 -15.28
C GLU A 194 -14.83 11.88 -16.18
N ARG A 195 -14.64 13.16 -16.55
CA ARG A 195 -13.47 13.61 -17.33
C ARG A 195 -12.18 13.47 -16.53
N GLN A 196 -12.16 13.93 -15.28
CA GLN A 196 -10.97 13.93 -14.43
C GLN A 196 -10.49 12.51 -14.05
N TYR A 197 -11.44 11.59 -13.85
CA TYR A 197 -11.18 10.21 -13.48
C TYR A 197 -11.52 9.24 -14.62
N ARG A 198 -11.39 9.68 -15.89
CA ARG A 198 -11.57 8.81 -17.05
C ARG A 198 -10.40 7.83 -17.15
N TYR A 199 -10.72 6.55 -17.06
CA TYR A 199 -9.76 5.46 -17.27
C TYR A 199 -9.83 4.92 -18.69
N TYR A 200 -8.69 4.45 -19.20
CA TYR A 200 -8.56 3.95 -20.56
C TYR A 200 -8.03 2.51 -20.55
N ARG A 201 -8.69 1.63 -21.33
CA ARG A 201 -8.22 0.27 -21.55
C ARG A 201 -7.01 0.28 -22.49
N THR A 202 -6.14 -0.70 -22.30
CA THR A 202 -5.09 -1.01 -23.29
C THR A 202 -5.76 -1.26 -24.65
N PRO A 203 -5.42 -0.51 -25.71
CA PRO A 203 -6.01 -0.71 -27.02
C PRO A 203 -5.53 -2.02 -27.64
N ALA A 204 -6.30 -2.54 -28.61
CA ALA A 204 -5.80 -3.61 -29.46
C ALA A 204 -4.54 -3.14 -30.20
N ALA A 205 -3.58 -4.04 -30.38
CA ALA A 205 -2.37 -3.71 -31.11
C ALA A 205 -2.72 -3.30 -32.55
N SER A 206 -2.06 -2.25 -33.05
CA SER A 206 -2.08 -1.96 -34.49
C SER A 206 -1.55 -3.20 -35.25
N PRO A 207 -2.08 -3.54 -36.43
CA PRO A 207 -1.51 -4.59 -37.29
C PRO A 207 -0.02 -4.40 -37.59
N SER A 208 0.49 -3.17 -37.51
CA SER A 208 1.89 -2.81 -37.73
C SER A 208 2.78 -2.91 -36.48
N SER A 209 2.20 -3.23 -35.32
CA SER A 209 2.88 -3.26 -34.04
C SER A 209 2.90 -4.67 -33.49
N THR A 210 4.06 -5.12 -33.02
CA THR A 210 4.21 -6.39 -32.28
C THR A 210 4.39 -6.05 -30.80
N PRO A 211 3.34 -6.13 -29.98
CA PRO A 211 3.48 -5.95 -28.54
C PRO A 211 4.49 -6.92 -27.96
N ARG A 212 5.17 -6.51 -26.89
CA ARG A 212 6.02 -7.40 -26.12
C ARG A 212 5.17 -8.44 -25.41
N LEU A 213 5.72 -9.63 -25.19
CA LEU A 213 5.04 -10.69 -24.42
C LEU A 213 4.84 -10.27 -22.96
N ALA A 214 5.84 -9.60 -22.39
CA ALA A 214 5.79 -9.06 -21.04
C ALA A 214 6.66 -7.79 -20.92
N VAL A 215 6.25 -6.88 -20.05
CA VAL A 215 7.01 -5.67 -19.69
C VAL A 215 6.99 -5.47 -18.18
N ALA A 216 8.01 -4.80 -17.63
CA ALA A 216 7.96 -4.29 -16.26
C ALA A 216 7.83 -2.77 -16.26
N VAL A 217 6.97 -2.24 -15.40
CA VAL A 217 6.65 -0.81 -15.32
C VAL A 217 6.88 -0.26 -13.92
N ASP A 218 7.39 0.97 -13.87
CA ASP A 218 7.50 1.78 -12.66
C ASP A 218 7.23 3.25 -13.00
N CYS A 219 6.50 3.94 -12.12
CA CYS A 219 6.18 5.35 -12.25
C CYS A 219 6.65 6.11 -11.01
N GLU A 220 7.16 7.32 -11.26
CA GLU A 220 7.41 8.28 -10.19
C GLU A 220 6.25 9.26 -10.08
N MET A 221 5.88 9.61 -8.84
CA MET A 221 4.72 10.45 -8.56
C MET A 221 5.05 11.76 -7.85
N GLY A 222 4.48 12.84 -8.37
CA GLY A 222 4.40 14.14 -7.71
C GLY A 222 3.02 14.37 -7.08
N THR A 223 2.91 15.36 -6.21
CA THR A 223 1.64 15.80 -5.62
C THR A 223 1.18 17.08 -6.29
N GLY A 224 0.00 17.04 -6.92
CA GLY A 224 -0.66 18.19 -7.55
C GLY A 224 -1.22 19.20 -6.53
N THR A 225 -1.55 20.39 -7.00
CA THR A 225 -2.32 21.43 -6.27
C THR A 225 -3.63 20.94 -5.66
N THR A 226 -4.28 19.95 -6.25
CA THR A 226 -5.51 19.31 -5.79
C THR A 226 -5.25 18.11 -4.87
N ASN A 227 -4.01 17.93 -4.41
CA ASN A 227 -3.53 16.76 -3.66
C ASN A 227 -3.69 15.41 -4.41
N GLU A 228 -3.92 15.40 -5.73
CA GLU A 228 -3.80 14.18 -6.52
C GLU A 228 -2.34 13.73 -6.60
N SER A 229 -2.14 12.41 -6.68
CA SER A 229 -0.86 11.79 -7.01
C SER A 229 -0.76 11.70 -8.53
N LEU A 230 0.16 12.42 -9.13
CA LEU A 230 0.30 12.58 -10.58
C LEU A 230 1.59 11.90 -11.03
N CYS A 231 1.55 11.13 -12.13
CA CYS A 231 2.74 10.58 -12.76
C CYS A 231 3.63 11.73 -13.27
N ILE A 232 4.92 11.70 -12.90
CA ILE A 232 5.92 12.70 -13.30
C ILE A 232 7.14 12.08 -13.98
N ARG A 233 7.28 10.75 -13.95
CA ARG A 233 8.19 9.95 -14.78
C ARG A 233 7.57 8.57 -14.95
N VAL A 234 7.78 7.96 -16.11
CA VAL A 234 7.43 6.56 -16.35
C VAL A 234 8.61 5.84 -16.97
N SER A 235 8.90 4.65 -16.47
CA SER A 235 9.87 3.73 -17.04
C SER A 235 9.21 2.39 -17.34
N VAL A 236 9.43 1.87 -18.55
CA VAL A 236 8.99 0.55 -19.01
C VAL A 236 10.18 -0.17 -19.60
N VAL A 237 10.43 -1.38 -19.11
CA VAL A 237 11.50 -2.25 -19.62
C VAL A 237 10.91 -3.54 -20.19
N ASP A 238 11.52 -4.04 -21.26
CA ASP A 238 11.22 -5.36 -21.80
C ASP A 238 11.59 -6.44 -20.78
N TYR A 239 10.67 -7.39 -20.57
CA TYR A 239 10.82 -8.38 -19.53
C TYR A 239 11.97 -9.38 -19.80
N PHE A 240 12.20 -9.74 -21.06
CA PHE A 240 13.20 -10.77 -21.39
C PHE A 240 14.59 -10.18 -21.61
N THR A 241 14.68 -9.01 -22.22
CA THR A 241 15.94 -8.42 -22.69
C THR A 241 16.51 -7.35 -21.77
N ALA A 242 15.72 -6.82 -20.83
CA ALA A 242 16.04 -5.60 -20.06
C ALA A 242 16.06 -4.30 -20.87
N GLU A 243 15.70 -4.33 -22.16
CA GLU A 243 15.68 -3.13 -23.00
C GLU A 243 14.76 -2.06 -22.39
N VAL A 244 15.25 -0.83 -22.27
CA VAL A 244 14.41 0.31 -21.84
C VAL A 244 13.54 0.75 -23.01
N LEU A 245 12.25 0.43 -22.95
CA LEU A 245 11.26 0.73 -23.99
C LEU A 245 10.73 2.16 -23.87
N VAL A 246 10.51 2.60 -22.63
CA VAL A 246 10.08 3.96 -22.31
C VAL A 246 10.86 4.40 -21.06
N ASP A 247 11.49 5.56 -21.11
CA ASP A 247 11.94 6.28 -19.91
C ASP A 247 11.86 7.78 -20.18
N LYS A 248 10.86 8.45 -19.60
CA LYS A 248 10.68 9.88 -19.83
C LYS A 248 9.93 10.56 -18.70
N LEU A 249 10.24 11.83 -18.49
CA LEU A 249 9.45 12.70 -17.61
C LEU A 249 8.05 12.93 -18.20
N VAL A 250 7.07 13.05 -17.32
CA VAL A 250 5.68 13.38 -17.65
C VAL A 250 5.37 14.74 -17.05
N CYS A 251 5.06 15.73 -17.88
CA CYS A 251 4.57 17.03 -17.44
C CYS A 251 3.05 16.92 -17.26
N PRO A 252 2.51 16.83 -16.04
CA PRO A 252 1.07 16.80 -15.85
C PRO A 252 0.41 18.12 -16.26
N ASP A 253 -0.88 18.04 -16.61
CA ASP A 253 -1.70 19.22 -16.93
C ASP A 253 -1.92 20.10 -15.70
N GLU A 254 -1.90 19.47 -14.52
CA GLU A 254 -2.05 20.14 -13.23
C GLU A 254 -0.67 20.55 -12.65
N PRO A 255 -0.52 21.79 -12.13
CA PRO A 255 0.70 22.18 -11.42
C PRO A 255 0.99 21.31 -10.19
N LEU A 256 2.28 21.07 -9.94
CA LEU A 256 2.76 20.29 -8.80
C LEU A 256 3.03 21.19 -7.59
N LEU A 257 2.49 20.81 -6.42
CA LEU A 257 2.90 21.35 -5.12
C LEU A 257 4.22 20.77 -4.64
N ASN A 258 4.43 19.47 -4.89
CA ASN A 258 5.62 18.78 -4.45
C ASN A 258 6.00 17.71 -5.46
N TYR A 259 7.25 17.74 -5.91
CA TYR A 259 7.80 16.71 -6.79
C TYR A 259 8.08 15.41 -6.04
N ASN A 260 8.06 15.42 -4.70
CA ASN A 260 8.45 14.29 -3.86
C ASN A 260 9.87 13.80 -4.15
N THR A 261 10.79 14.69 -4.54
CA THR A 261 12.15 14.37 -5.05
C THR A 261 12.93 13.35 -4.22
N ARG A 262 12.76 13.36 -2.90
CA ARG A 262 13.39 12.35 -2.00
C ARG A 262 12.95 10.90 -2.27
N PHE A 263 11.83 10.72 -2.96
CA PHE A 263 11.25 9.46 -3.39
C PHE A 263 11.30 9.38 -4.91
N SER A 264 10.87 10.42 -5.63
CA SER A 264 10.75 10.39 -7.09
C SER A 264 12.04 10.52 -7.88
N GLY A 265 13.11 11.04 -7.28
CA GLY A 265 14.32 11.42 -8.00
C GLY A 265 14.14 12.59 -8.99
N VAL A 266 12.93 13.10 -9.18
CA VAL A 266 12.60 14.21 -10.06
C VAL A 266 12.60 15.52 -9.28
N SER A 267 13.38 16.49 -9.75
CA SER A 267 13.46 17.85 -9.22
C SER A 267 12.67 18.85 -10.08
N HIS A 268 12.32 19.98 -9.48
CA HIS A 268 11.66 21.08 -10.19
C HIS A 268 12.50 21.61 -11.36
N SER A 269 13.83 21.68 -11.22
CA SER A 269 14.73 22.15 -12.27
C SER A 269 14.80 21.18 -13.45
N GLN A 270 14.84 19.86 -13.20
CA GLN A 270 14.77 18.84 -14.24
C GLN A 270 13.48 18.96 -15.05
N MET A 271 12.32 19.01 -14.38
CA MET A 271 11.03 19.15 -15.06
C MET A 271 10.92 20.46 -15.84
N THR A 272 11.36 21.58 -15.27
CA THR A 272 11.32 22.89 -15.95
C THR A 272 12.17 22.88 -17.21
N ARG A 273 13.37 22.30 -17.14
CA ARG A 273 14.27 22.16 -18.29
C ARG A 273 13.66 21.25 -19.37
N ALA A 274 13.15 20.09 -18.98
CA ALA A 274 12.52 19.14 -19.90
C ALA A 274 11.33 19.78 -20.61
N LYS A 275 10.46 20.49 -19.88
CA LYS A 275 9.34 21.23 -20.44
C LYS A 275 9.77 22.30 -21.44
N ALA A 276 10.83 23.06 -21.13
CA ALA A 276 11.35 24.10 -22.03
C ALA A 276 11.97 23.53 -23.32
N MET A 277 12.58 22.34 -23.24
CA MET A 277 13.19 21.66 -24.38
C MET A 277 12.22 20.77 -25.16
N GLY A 278 10.98 20.60 -24.69
CA GLY A 278 10.04 19.62 -25.25
C GLY A 278 10.41 18.16 -24.99
N ASP A 279 11.33 17.90 -24.05
CA ASP A 279 11.84 16.56 -23.72
C ASP A 279 11.05 15.90 -22.57
N CYS A 280 9.73 15.94 -22.66
CA CYS A 280 8.82 15.26 -21.73
C CYS A 280 7.52 14.90 -22.44
N PHE A 281 6.79 13.91 -21.91
CA PHE A 281 5.40 13.71 -22.31
C PHE A 281 4.53 14.82 -21.73
N PHE A 282 3.75 15.50 -22.57
CA PHE A 282 2.78 16.50 -22.14
C PHE A 282 1.46 15.81 -21.82
N GLY A 283 1.19 15.66 -20.52
CA GLY A 283 0.03 14.95 -20.00
C GLY A 283 0.21 13.43 -19.96
N ILE A 284 -0.61 12.77 -19.14
CA ILE A 284 -0.59 11.31 -18.97
C ILE A 284 -1.12 10.56 -20.21
N ALA A 285 -1.86 11.23 -21.10
CA ALA A 285 -2.32 10.65 -22.35
C ALA A 285 -1.14 10.32 -23.27
N ALA A 286 -0.21 11.27 -23.48
CA ALA A 286 0.99 11.04 -24.27
C ALA A 286 1.87 9.92 -23.68
N ALA A 287 1.97 9.85 -22.35
CA ALA A 287 2.66 8.76 -21.67
C ALA A 287 2.02 7.39 -21.97
N ARG A 288 0.68 7.27 -21.89
CA ARG A 288 -0.03 6.02 -22.25
C ARG A 288 0.19 5.62 -23.70
N GLU A 289 0.08 6.55 -24.64
CA GLU A 289 0.32 6.25 -26.06
C GLU A 289 1.73 5.71 -26.29
N ALA A 290 2.75 6.27 -25.62
CA ALA A 290 4.11 5.76 -25.70
C ALA A 290 4.25 4.33 -25.15
N ILE A 291 3.57 4.01 -24.04
CA ILE A 291 3.55 2.67 -23.46
C ILE A 291 2.85 1.68 -24.40
N TRP A 292 1.70 2.05 -24.96
CA TRP A 292 0.88 1.17 -25.81
C TRP A 292 1.48 0.85 -27.17
N ARG A 293 2.55 1.54 -27.58
CA ARG A 293 3.40 1.10 -28.70
C ARG A 293 4.06 -0.26 -28.47
N PHE A 294 4.21 -0.66 -27.20
CA PHE A 294 4.86 -1.91 -26.81
C PHE A 294 3.93 -2.86 -26.05
N VAL A 295 2.75 -2.40 -25.63
CA VAL A 295 1.86 -3.13 -24.74
C VAL A 295 0.48 -3.27 -25.37
N GLY A 296 0.08 -4.51 -25.62
CA GLY A 296 -1.24 -4.90 -26.10
C GLY A 296 -2.10 -5.47 -24.97
N PRO A 297 -3.36 -5.84 -25.24
CA PRO A 297 -4.28 -6.37 -24.22
C PRO A 297 -3.76 -7.65 -23.55
N ASP A 298 -2.99 -8.47 -24.29
CA ASP A 298 -2.45 -9.75 -23.83
C ASP A 298 -1.02 -9.65 -23.28
N THR A 299 -0.34 -8.51 -23.42
CA THR A 299 1.00 -8.30 -22.84
C THR A 299 0.92 -8.39 -21.32
N ILE A 300 1.80 -9.19 -20.69
CA ILE A 300 1.85 -9.27 -19.23
C ILE A 300 2.53 -8.02 -18.68
N VAL A 301 1.84 -7.25 -17.84
CA VAL A 301 2.39 -6.09 -17.15
C VAL A 301 2.85 -6.50 -15.75
N VAL A 302 4.16 -6.44 -15.53
CA VAL A 302 4.78 -6.74 -14.24
C VAL A 302 5.01 -5.45 -13.48
N ALA A 303 4.55 -5.39 -12.23
CA ALA A 303 4.70 -4.23 -11.36
C ALA A 303 5.02 -4.66 -9.92
N HIS A 304 5.37 -3.70 -9.06
CA HIS A 304 5.57 -3.94 -7.63
C HIS A 304 4.74 -2.94 -6.83
N SER A 305 3.64 -3.37 -6.20
CA SER A 305 2.63 -2.44 -5.67
C SER A 305 2.10 -1.45 -6.72
N GLY A 306 1.90 -1.95 -7.94
CA GLY A 306 1.64 -1.16 -9.15
C GLY A 306 0.31 -0.41 -9.21
N GLN A 307 -0.56 -0.55 -8.20
CA GLN A 307 -1.87 0.09 -8.22
C GLN A 307 -1.77 1.62 -8.32
N ASN A 308 -0.73 2.23 -7.75
CA ASN A 308 -0.56 3.68 -7.81
C ASN A 308 -0.08 4.12 -9.20
N ASP A 309 0.82 3.34 -9.81
CA ASP A 309 1.37 3.53 -11.14
C ASP A 309 0.23 3.55 -12.17
N LEU A 310 -0.55 2.48 -12.24
CA LEU A 310 -1.68 2.35 -13.16
C LEU A 310 -2.78 3.38 -12.88
N ASN A 311 -3.07 3.68 -11.60
CA ASN A 311 -4.03 4.72 -11.24
C ASN A 311 -3.55 6.11 -11.69
N SER A 312 -2.26 6.43 -11.52
CA SER A 312 -1.69 7.73 -11.92
C SER A 312 -1.67 7.93 -13.44
N LEU A 313 -1.54 6.83 -14.20
CA LEU A 313 -1.68 6.81 -15.65
C LEU A 313 -3.14 6.75 -16.13
N ARG A 314 -4.10 6.53 -15.23
CA ARG A 314 -5.53 6.24 -15.55
C ARG A 314 -5.66 5.08 -16.55
N TRP A 315 -4.90 4.02 -16.30
CA TRP A 315 -4.74 2.90 -17.22
C TRP A 315 -5.40 1.63 -16.66
N LEU A 316 -6.30 1.02 -17.44
CA LEU A 316 -6.90 -0.28 -17.18
C LEU A 316 -6.18 -1.36 -17.97
N HIS A 317 -5.59 -2.30 -17.25
CA HIS A 317 -4.96 -3.48 -17.82
C HIS A 317 -5.31 -4.71 -16.98
N SER A 318 -5.59 -5.85 -17.63
CA SER A 318 -6.08 -7.06 -16.96
C SER A 318 -5.00 -8.11 -16.73
N ASN A 319 -3.94 -8.13 -17.55
CA ASN A 319 -2.89 -9.14 -17.48
C ASN A 319 -1.74 -8.67 -16.58
N ILE A 320 -1.97 -8.62 -15.26
CA ILE A 320 -1.02 -8.04 -14.29
C ILE A 320 -0.38 -9.11 -13.40
N VAL A 321 0.94 -9.04 -13.27
CA VAL A 321 1.72 -9.72 -12.22
C VAL A 321 2.26 -8.65 -11.26
N ASP A 322 1.68 -8.56 -10.07
CA ASP A 322 2.20 -7.70 -9.00
C ASP A 322 3.09 -8.53 -8.09
N THR A 323 4.39 -8.26 -8.11
CA THR A 323 5.41 -9.03 -7.38
C THR A 323 5.28 -8.91 -5.87
N GLN A 324 4.75 -7.79 -5.35
CA GLN A 324 4.47 -7.69 -3.91
C GLN A 324 3.33 -8.62 -3.52
N LEU A 325 2.28 -8.71 -4.36
CA LEU A 325 1.15 -9.60 -4.09
C LEU A 325 1.55 -11.08 -4.19
N VAL A 326 2.37 -11.44 -5.20
CA VAL A 326 2.92 -12.81 -5.35
C VAL A 326 3.63 -13.26 -4.07
N GLU A 327 4.47 -12.40 -3.50
CA GLU A 327 5.25 -12.72 -2.30
C GLU A 327 4.44 -12.62 -0.99
N SER A 328 3.52 -11.66 -0.90
CA SER A 328 2.82 -11.38 0.37
C SER A 328 1.57 -12.23 0.60
N ILE A 329 0.80 -12.57 -0.44
CA ILE A 329 -0.47 -13.30 -0.28
C ILE A 329 -0.28 -14.68 0.37
N PRO A 330 0.67 -15.53 -0.07
CA PRO A 330 0.87 -16.84 0.54
C PRO A 330 1.23 -16.72 2.02
N VAL A 331 2.13 -15.79 2.36
CA VAL A 331 2.56 -15.56 3.74
C VAL A 331 1.39 -15.07 4.61
N VAL A 332 0.59 -14.12 4.13
CA VAL A 332 -0.57 -13.61 4.86
C VAL A 332 -1.62 -14.70 5.07
N ARG A 333 -1.82 -15.60 4.10
CA ARG A 333 -2.74 -16.74 4.22
C ARG A 333 -2.25 -17.73 5.28
N LEU A 334 -0.97 -18.10 5.26
CA LEU A 334 -0.38 -18.99 6.26
C LEU A 334 -0.43 -18.40 7.66
N GLU A 335 -0.07 -17.12 7.82
CA GLU A 335 -0.18 -16.42 9.11
C GLU A 335 -1.62 -16.34 9.62
N LYS A 336 -2.62 -16.21 8.73
CA LYS A 336 -4.04 -16.22 9.11
C LYS A 336 -4.49 -17.61 9.57
N ALA A 337 -4.16 -18.65 8.81
CA ALA A 337 -4.51 -20.02 9.15
C ALA A 337 -3.87 -20.46 10.48
N ALA A 338 -2.61 -20.06 10.73
CA ALA A 338 -1.94 -20.33 12.00
C ALA A 338 -2.67 -19.67 13.19
N ARG A 339 -3.09 -18.41 13.06
CA ARG A 339 -3.86 -17.71 14.10
C ARG A 339 -5.23 -18.35 14.34
N GLU A 340 -5.90 -18.80 13.29
CA GLU A 340 -7.20 -19.49 13.40
C GLU A 340 -7.04 -20.83 14.10
N LYS A 341 -6.00 -21.60 13.78
CA LYS A 341 -5.66 -22.86 14.47
C LYS A 341 -5.36 -22.63 15.95
N GLU A 342 -4.53 -21.63 16.28
CA GLU A 342 -4.22 -21.27 17.67
C GLU A 342 -5.47 -20.85 18.45
N ALA A 343 -6.38 -20.10 17.82
CA ALA A 343 -7.65 -19.71 18.45
C ALA A 343 -8.54 -20.93 18.74
N ILE A 344 -8.65 -21.87 17.80
CA ILE A 344 -9.40 -23.13 17.98
C ILE A 344 -8.79 -23.97 19.10
N GLU A 345 -7.46 -24.12 19.14
CA GLU A 345 -6.77 -24.87 20.19
C GLU A 345 -6.95 -24.22 21.57
N LYS A 346 -6.91 -22.89 21.65
CA LYS A 346 -7.15 -22.15 22.89
C LYS A 346 -8.60 -22.29 23.37
N GLU A 347 -9.58 -22.23 22.46
CA GLU A 347 -10.98 -22.49 22.80
C GLU A 347 -11.20 -23.94 23.27
N ALA A 348 -10.52 -24.91 22.64
CA ALA A 348 -10.57 -26.31 23.06
C ALA A 348 -10.02 -26.50 24.48
N ARG A 349 -8.85 -25.92 24.79
CA ARG A 349 -8.25 -25.96 26.14
C ARG A 349 -9.11 -25.30 27.21
N GLN A 350 -9.81 -24.22 26.86
CA GLN A 350 -10.75 -23.55 27.78
C GLN A 350 -12.01 -24.39 28.05
N ARG A 351 -12.41 -25.27 27.12
CA ARG A 351 -13.54 -26.19 27.32
C ARG A 351 -13.16 -27.46 28.09
N THR A 352 -11.90 -27.90 28.05
CA THR A 352 -11.44 -29.10 28.75
C THR A 352 -11.05 -28.87 30.21
N GLY A 353 -11.04 -27.62 30.70
CA GLY A 353 -10.92 -27.32 32.14
C GLY A 353 -9.53 -27.53 32.76
N ASP A 354 -8.46 -27.66 31.96
CA ASP A 354 -7.09 -27.73 32.47
C ASP A 354 -6.56 -26.32 32.82
N GLU A 355 -6.85 -25.83 34.03
CA GLU A 355 -6.06 -24.76 34.63
C GLU A 355 -4.71 -25.33 35.12
N PRO A 356 -3.55 -24.73 34.77
CA PRO A 356 -2.31 -25.03 35.45
C PRO A 356 -2.36 -24.46 36.87
N ASN A 357 -2.69 -25.30 37.85
CA ASN A 357 -2.54 -24.99 39.26
C ASN A 357 -1.05 -24.79 39.57
N GLY A 358 -0.65 -23.57 39.98
CA GLY A 358 0.75 -23.26 40.22
C GLY A 358 1.03 -21.86 40.73
N LYS A 359 0.34 -21.40 41.78
CA LYS A 359 0.83 -20.30 42.62
C LYS A 359 1.70 -20.89 43.74
N ALA A 360 3.01 -20.91 43.56
CA ALA A 360 3.96 -20.97 44.66
C ALA A 360 4.56 -19.58 44.86
N ALA A 361 4.03 -18.88 45.86
CA ALA A 361 4.64 -17.69 46.42
C ALA A 361 5.94 -18.08 47.13
N THR A 362 6.99 -17.30 46.96
CA THR A 362 8.09 -17.25 47.93
C THR A 362 8.52 -15.80 48.09
N MET A 363 7.87 -15.16 49.06
CA MET A 363 8.42 -14.02 49.78
C MET A 363 9.56 -14.53 50.65
N THR A 364 10.73 -13.92 50.55
CA THR A 364 11.66 -13.90 51.68
C THR A 364 12.28 -12.51 51.77
N LYS A 365 12.04 -11.91 52.93
CA LYS A 365 12.29 -10.53 53.30
C LYS A 365 13.32 -10.59 54.41
N SER A 366 14.51 -10.03 54.22
CA SER A 366 15.46 -9.77 55.30
C SER A 366 16.08 -8.38 55.14
N LYS A 367 15.56 -7.49 55.98
CA LYS A 367 16.10 -6.26 56.57
C LYS A 367 17.17 -6.68 57.62
N ASP A 368 18.22 -5.98 58.05
CA ASP A 368 18.63 -4.58 58.21
C ASP A 368 20.21 -4.58 58.18
N LEU A 369 21.04 -3.52 58.02
CA LEU A 369 21.27 -2.30 58.81
C LEU A 369 22.27 -1.33 58.08
N ILE A 370 21.93 -0.02 58.04
CA ILE A 370 22.67 1.26 58.29
C ILE A 370 24.24 1.23 58.23
N GLU A 371 25.01 2.11 57.56
CA GLU A 371 25.12 3.59 57.58
C GLU A 371 25.91 4.16 56.37
N GLY A 372 25.66 5.44 56.04
CA GLY A 372 26.64 6.34 55.41
C GLY A 372 26.35 6.77 53.96
N GLY A 373 25.75 7.95 53.76
CA GLY A 373 25.87 8.72 52.50
C GLY A 373 26.92 9.84 52.64
N PRO A 374 27.07 10.76 51.67
CA PRO A 374 26.57 10.77 50.29
C PRO A 374 27.66 11.07 49.23
N GLN A 375 27.40 10.81 47.93
CA GLN A 375 27.46 11.80 46.84
C GLN A 375 27.55 11.18 45.43
N SER A 376 26.65 11.69 44.58
CA SER A 376 26.84 12.05 43.17
C SER A 376 26.49 11.07 42.03
N ALA A 377 25.93 11.70 40.99
CA ALA A 377 25.72 11.27 39.60
C ALA A 377 24.50 10.41 39.27
N ASP A 378 23.37 11.10 39.13
CA ASP A 378 22.13 10.63 38.52
C ASP A 378 22.33 10.51 36.99
N ALA A 379 22.61 9.30 36.50
CA ALA A 379 22.67 8.98 35.07
C ALA A 379 21.33 8.43 34.60
N GLN A 380 20.49 9.32 34.06
CA GLN A 380 19.21 8.96 33.44
C GLN A 380 19.40 8.06 32.22
N LYS A 381 18.85 6.85 32.31
CA LYS A 381 18.70 5.88 31.23
C LYS A 381 17.66 6.40 30.22
N PRO A 382 17.99 6.61 28.93
CA PRO A 382 17.03 7.14 27.97
C PRO A 382 15.98 6.08 27.61
N THR A 383 14.72 6.44 27.84
CA THR A 383 13.54 5.73 27.36
C THR A 383 13.45 5.87 25.84
N GLU A 384 13.82 4.82 25.11
CA GLU A 384 13.62 4.75 23.66
C GLU A 384 12.12 4.76 23.35
N GLN A 385 11.62 5.88 22.85
CA GLN A 385 10.33 5.94 22.19
C GLN A 385 10.40 5.16 20.87
N PRO A 386 9.40 4.32 20.53
CA PRO A 386 9.42 3.53 19.31
C PRO A 386 9.41 4.47 18.09
N LYS A 387 10.52 4.48 17.34
CA LYS A 387 10.65 5.21 16.08
C LYS A 387 9.52 4.76 15.14
N LYS A 388 8.71 5.72 14.69
CA LYS A 388 7.72 5.50 13.63
C LYS A 388 8.44 4.93 12.40
N LYS A 389 8.12 3.68 12.03
CA LYS A 389 8.67 3.03 10.82
C LYS A 389 8.39 3.92 9.60
N ALA A 390 9.42 4.16 8.80
CA ALA A 390 9.27 4.91 7.55
C ALA A 390 8.31 4.17 6.61
N LYS A 391 7.38 4.89 5.96
CA LYS A 391 6.61 4.36 4.83
C LYS A 391 7.60 3.80 3.81
N GLY A 392 7.56 2.49 3.57
CA GLY A 392 8.46 1.77 2.65
C GLY A 392 9.28 0.63 3.30
N SER A 393 9.38 0.53 4.63
CA SER A 393 10.21 -0.51 5.29
C SER A 393 9.45 -1.81 5.62
N GLY A 394 8.71 -2.33 4.65
CA GLY A 394 8.05 -3.64 4.78
C GLY A 394 8.95 -4.79 4.35
N ARG A 395 8.77 -5.99 4.92
CA ARG A 395 9.50 -7.21 4.49
C ARG A 395 9.28 -7.53 2.99
N PHE A 396 8.16 -7.06 2.44
CA PHE A 396 7.78 -7.18 1.02
C PHE A 396 7.95 -5.87 0.24
N SER A 397 8.82 -4.96 0.71
CA SER A 397 9.20 -3.79 -0.09
C SER A 397 10.09 -4.23 -1.26
N LEU A 398 10.05 -3.49 -2.36
CA LEU A 398 10.90 -3.75 -3.52
C LEU A 398 12.37 -3.87 -3.11
N LYS A 399 12.84 -2.93 -2.28
CA LYS A 399 14.19 -2.95 -1.71
C LYS A 399 14.52 -4.23 -0.94
N SER A 400 13.65 -4.63 -0.01
CA SER A 400 13.88 -5.83 0.81
C SER A 400 13.87 -7.11 -0.03
N LEU A 401 12.93 -7.23 -0.97
CA LEU A 401 12.81 -8.40 -1.84
C LEU A 401 13.95 -8.46 -2.86
N THR A 402 14.34 -7.34 -3.45
CA THR A 402 15.49 -7.31 -4.38
C THR A 402 16.76 -7.79 -3.66
N LYS A 403 16.99 -7.33 -2.42
CA LYS A 403 18.13 -7.80 -1.63
C LYS A 403 18.02 -9.29 -1.30
N ALA A 404 16.84 -9.76 -0.89
CA ALA A 404 16.64 -11.14 -0.45
C ALA A 404 16.60 -12.17 -1.59
N ARG A 405 16.10 -11.79 -2.78
CA ARG A 405 15.88 -12.69 -3.92
C ARG A 405 16.99 -12.58 -4.98
N VAL A 406 17.48 -11.37 -5.22
CA VAL A 406 18.43 -11.05 -6.29
C VAL A 406 19.81 -10.69 -5.73
N GLY A 407 19.95 -10.43 -4.43
CA GLY A 407 21.21 -10.06 -3.79
C GLY A 407 21.65 -8.61 -4.02
N ARG A 408 20.85 -7.81 -4.74
CA ARG A 408 21.18 -6.44 -5.16
C ARG A 408 20.58 -5.38 -4.23
N ASP A 409 21.38 -4.37 -3.88
CA ASP A 409 20.90 -3.19 -3.15
C ASP A 409 20.40 -2.13 -4.13
N ILE A 410 19.16 -1.68 -3.94
CA ILE A 410 18.52 -0.61 -4.70
C ILE A 410 17.99 0.48 -3.76
N GLN A 411 17.62 1.63 -4.33
CA GLN A 411 17.09 2.77 -3.56
C GLN A 411 18.05 3.14 -2.41
N MET A 412 19.33 3.25 -2.75
CA MET A 412 20.41 3.61 -1.84
C MET A 412 20.74 5.09 -1.97
N GLY A 413 20.84 5.78 -0.84
CA GLY A 413 21.17 7.22 -0.81
C GLY A 413 19.96 8.13 -0.60
N LYS A 414 20.17 9.43 -0.80
CA LYS A 414 19.17 10.51 -0.56
C LYS A 414 18.65 11.15 -1.84
N GLY A 415 19.10 10.69 -3.01
CA GLY A 415 18.84 11.30 -4.32
C GLY A 415 17.46 10.99 -4.91
N GLY A 416 16.59 10.29 -4.19
CA GLY A 416 15.36 9.72 -4.74
C GLY A 416 15.56 8.33 -5.34
N HIS A 417 14.49 7.76 -5.86
CA HIS A 417 14.50 6.48 -6.55
C HIS A 417 14.80 6.67 -8.03
N ASP A 418 15.11 5.56 -8.69
CA ASP A 418 15.47 5.50 -10.10
C ASP A 418 14.54 4.48 -10.74
N SER A 419 13.51 4.99 -11.43
CA SER A 419 12.42 4.18 -11.96
C SER A 419 12.87 3.10 -12.94
N ILE A 420 14.00 3.28 -13.66
CA ILE A 420 14.56 2.19 -14.48
C ILE A 420 15.06 1.06 -13.58
N LYS A 421 15.84 1.38 -12.53
CA LYS A 421 16.36 0.37 -11.60
C LYS A 421 15.23 -0.36 -10.88
N ASP A 422 14.17 0.36 -10.53
CA ASP A 422 13.01 -0.18 -9.84
C ASP A 422 12.16 -1.07 -10.78
N ALA A 423 11.99 -0.70 -12.06
CA ALA A 423 11.36 -1.54 -13.07
C ALA A 423 12.17 -2.83 -13.35
N VAL A 424 13.50 -2.72 -13.46
CA VAL A 424 14.38 -3.89 -13.63
C VAL A 424 14.36 -4.77 -12.38
N ALA A 425 14.40 -4.21 -11.18
CA ALA A 425 14.28 -4.98 -9.94
C ALA A 425 12.94 -5.72 -9.82
N THR A 426 11.86 -5.06 -10.24
CA THR A 426 10.52 -5.65 -10.31
C THR A 426 10.48 -6.84 -11.27
N ARG A 427 11.07 -6.69 -12.47
CA ARG A 427 11.27 -7.78 -13.43
C ARG A 427 12.06 -8.94 -12.83
N ASP A 428 13.18 -8.64 -12.18
CA ASP A 428 14.09 -9.66 -11.63
C ASP A 428 13.41 -10.48 -10.52
N ILE A 429 12.62 -9.82 -9.64
CA ILE A 429 11.82 -10.51 -8.62
C ILE A 429 10.76 -11.39 -9.27
N ALA A 430 10.09 -10.93 -10.32
CA ALA A 430 9.13 -11.77 -11.05
C ALA A 430 9.80 -13.00 -11.67
N HIS A 431 10.99 -12.85 -12.25
CA HIS A 431 11.77 -13.96 -12.76
C HIS A 431 12.17 -14.94 -11.64
N TRP A 432 12.64 -14.41 -10.50
CA TRP A 432 12.91 -15.22 -9.32
C TRP A 432 11.69 -16.02 -8.86
N ASN A 433 10.50 -15.41 -8.86
CA ASN A 433 9.25 -16.08 -8.52
C ASN A 433 8.87 -17.18 -9.52
N VAL A 434 9.09 -16.97 -10.82
CA VAL A 434 8.86 -18.01 -11.84
C VAL A 434 9.74 -19.22 -11.55
N VAL A 435 11.04 -18.98 -11.34
CA VAL A 435 12.01 -20.04 -11.06
C VAL A 435 11.74 -20.73 -9.71
N ASN A 436 11.43 -19.99 -8.64
CA ASN A 436 11.38 -20.59 -7.30
C ASN A 436 9.98 -21.00 -6.83
N PHE A 437 8.91 -20.34 -7.30
CA PHE A 437 7.53 -20.75 -6.98
C PHE A 437 6.93 -21.66 -8.05
N GLY A 438 7.46 -21.65 -9.28
CA GLY A 438 7.07 -22.58 -10.34
C GLY A 438 7.43 -24.05 -10.09
N HIS A 439 8.32 -24.33 -9.12
CA HIS A 439 8.80 -25.67 -8.76
C HIS A 439 8.29 -26.21 -7.41
N GLY A 440 7.23 -25.64 -6.83
CA GLY A 440 6.53 -26.25 -5.69
C GLY A 440 7.11 -25.99 -4.29
N PHE A 441 8.04 -25.05 -4.12
CA PHE A 441 8.53 -24.66 -2.78
C PHE A 441 7.49 -23.92 -1.93
N TYR A 442 6.49 -23.35 -2.58
CA TYR A 442 5.28 -22.85 -1.96
C TYR A 442 4.12 -23.34 -2.82
N GLU A 443 3.37 -24.34 -2.37
CA GLU A 443 2.08 -24.65 -2.97
C GLU A 443 1.14 -23.45 -2.76
N ILE A 444 1.15 -22.53 -3.72
CA ILE A 444 0.07 -21.57 -3.83
C ILE A 444 -1.08 -22.37 -4.44
N ASN A 445 -1.90 -22.99 -3.59
CA ASN A 445 -3.24 -23.41 -3.96
C ASN A 445 -4.03 -22.15 -4.33
N ILE A 446 -3.89 -21.71 -5.58
CA ILE A 446 -4.82 -20.79 -6.21
C ILE A 446 -5.96 -21.70 -6.61
N SER A 447 -6.96 -21.80 -5.73
CA SER A 447 -8.23 -22.43 -6.08
C SER A 447 -8.74 -21.77 -7.35
N SER A 448 -8.72 -22.51 -8.44
CA SER A 448 -9.40 -22.17 -9.69
C SER A 448 -10.90 -22.16 -9.40
N SER A 449 -11.49 -20.96 -9.40
CA SER A 449 -12.94 -20.74 -9.45
C SER A 449 -13.22 -19.61 -10.41
#